data_AF-A0A9D6CJI9-F1
#
_entry.id   AF-A0A9D6CJI9-F1
#
_cell.length_a   1.000
_cell.length_b   1.000
_cell.length_c   1.000
_cell.angle_alpha   90.00
_cell.angle_beta   90.00
_cell.angle_gamma   90.00
#
_symmetry.space_group_name_H-M   'P 1'
#
loop_
_entity.id
_entity.type
_entity.pdbx_description
1 polymer ?
#
loop_
_entity_poly.entity_id
_entity_poly.type
_entity_poly.pdbx_seq_one_letter_code
_entity_poly.pdbx_strand_id
1 'polypeptide(L)'
;MFGRTRRSVRARLAETGLPAGLQDFIARLVARTRLRRDEQMDIAAELSSHFREGLAVGKTADALLASYGEVARSARELRAGAIAKRGPLDRAAGTLMKWSGVGVAVVSVAYLASAAVLYSREPVIAFDARAAANARIPTAGPEGRALDIYIAALADENGRYREEWLGECLTAIEDALLKLDADASAEAEAKAAVRASFADMRGTIDVLRGVRSRPALGLGIEADGLTDDAAVRFFGADALQIADPHRSNSPLASSVLSIGLPQAAMLRRCAKILCFDARIAAMDGRGDDFILSIEAALAAGGHAGEQGFLISRLVEAGIRSMVLETIERAVARNPSAFDDAQFAQLEQIARSQHTDFAVALESEWHLLRDVVQRCYSDDGRGDGVLLPRAFGLLMRDLSSWSGTDGASLGAVRGSAAMEFLAGPLAATVSPSRREVEDRARAYFTKAIAVVSAQTDEEHEARRREFDAIATEPSRSAGGLLEMVMPALDRTLEHPRKLELAAERTADAVRAVRARRSEVNAAAQ
;
A
#
# COMPACT_ATOMS: atom_id res chain seq x y z
N MET A 1 20.39 10.06 47.29
CA MET A 1 21.80 10.46 47.55
C MET A 1 22.03 11.16 48.89
N PHE A 2 21.18 12.08 49.35
CA PHE A 2 21.41 12.92 50.55
C PHE A 2 21.63 12.19 51.89
N GLY A 3 21.11 10.97 52.06
CA GLY A 3 21.25 10.20 53.30
C GLY A 3 22.65 9.61 53.55
N ARG A 4 23.50 9.45 52.52
CA ARG A 4 24.88 8.95 52.70
C ARG A 4 25.80 10.05 53.21
N THR A 5 25.69 11.27 52.69
CA THR A 5 26.51 12.41 53.12
C THR A 5 26.28 12.76 54.59
N ARG A 6 25.02 12.82 55.04
CA ARG A 6 24.69 13.11 56.44
C ARG A 6 25.28 12.08 57.41
N ARG A 7 25.28 10.80 57.03
CA ARG A 7 25.87 9.72 57.82
C ARG A 7 27.39 9.86 57.93
N SER A 8 28.07 10.19 56.83
CA SER A 8 29.52 10.37 56.84
C SER A 8 29.97 11.60 57.64
N VAL A 9 29.25 12.71 57.54
CA VAL A 9 29.52 13.90 58.36
C VAL A 9 29.31 13.58 59.85
N ARG A 10 28.21 12.91 60.22
CA ARG A 10 27.96 12.51 61.61
C ARG A 10 28.99 11.52 62.16
N ALA A 11 29.37 10.52 61.36
CA ALA A 11 30.41 9.57 61.75
C ALA A 11 31.73 10.29 62.04
N ARG A 12 32.12 11.22 61.16
CA ARG A 12 33.32 12.04 61.37
C ARG A 12 33.24 12.93 62.60
N LEU A 13 32.09 13.53 62.87
CA LEU A 13 31.90 14.38 64.06
C LEU A 13 31.97 13.57 65.36
N ALA A 14 31.49 12.32 65.36
CA ALA A 14 31.59 11.44 66.52
C ALA A 14 33.06 11.15 66.90
N GLU A 15 33.97 11.11 65.93
CA GLU A 15 35.42 10.90 66.14
C GLU A 15 36.12 12.12 66.78
N THR A 16 35.49 13.29 66.84
CA THR A 16 36.15 14.54 67.26
C THR A 16 36.21 14.76 68.78
N GLY A 17 35.43 14.00 69.55
CA GLY A 17 35.31 14.17 71.01
C GLY A 17 34.56 15.43 71.46
N LEU A 18 33.90 16.16 70.56
CA LEU A 18 33.11 17.34 70.90
C LEU A 18 31.84 17.00 71.71
N PRO A 19 31.33 17.89 72.57
CA PRO A 19 30.00 17.73 73.18
C PRO A 19 28.89 17.50 72.15
N ALA A 20 27.93 16.63 72.47
CA ALA A 20 26.86 16.22 71.55
C ALA A 20 26.07 17.40 70.96
N GLY A 21 25.79 18.44 71.77
CA GLY A 21 25.11 19.65 71.31
C GLY A 21 25.86 20.41 70.20
N LEU A 22 27.20 20.43 70.27
CA LEU A 22 28.04 21.03 69.22
C LEU A 22 28.09 20.14 67.97
N GLN A 23 28.19 18.81 68.13
CA GLN A 23 28.15 17.88 67.00
C GLN A 23 26.84 18.00 66.22
N ASP A 24 25.70 18.05 66.91
CA ASP A 24 24.38 18.21 66.28
C ASP A 24 24.22 19.58 65.62
N PHE A 25 24.78 20.63 66.22
CA PHE A 25 24.82 21.95 65.60
C PHE A 25 25.63 21.93 64.30
N ILE A 26 26.87 21.43 64.31
CA ILE A 26 27.72 21.35 63.12
C ILE A 26 27.06 20.50 62.05
N ALA A 27 26.50 19.33 62.40
CA ALA A 27 25.81 18.46 61.45
C ALA A 27 24.62 19.16 60.77
N ARG A 28 23.81 19.92 61.52
CA ARG A 28 22.69 20.70 60.97
C ARG A 28 23.18 21.85 60.10
N LEU A 29 24.20 22.56 60.54
CA LEU A 29 24.80 23.70 59.83
C LEU A 29 25.38 23.25 58.48
N VAL A 30 26.25 22.23 58.49
CA VAL A 30 26.88 21.64 57.31
C VAL A 30 25.83 21.08 56.35
N ALA A 31 24.83 20.34 56.85
CA ALA A 31 23.76 19.82 56.00
C ALA A 31 22.95 20.94 55.32
N ARG A 32 22.87 22.12 55.94
CA ARG A 32 22.15 23.29 55.40
C ARG A 32 22.94 24.07 54.36
N THR A 33 24.27 23.91 54.29
CA THR A 33 25.11 24.52 53.22
C THR A 33 24.77 23.96 51.83
N ARG A 34 24.30 22.70 51.74
CA ARG A 34 24.04 21.97 50.48
C ARG A 34 25.27 21.88 49.55
N LEU A 35 26.48 21.90 50.11
CA LEU A 35 27.73 21.74 49.35
C LEU A 35 27.97 20.27 48.95
N ARG A 36 29.01 20.00 48.15
CA ARG A 36 29.42 18.63 47.79
C ARG A 36 29.84 17.88 49.06
N ARG A 37 29.85 16.54 49.00
CA ARG A 37 30.20 15.71 50.15
C ARG A 37 31.56 16.08 50.73
N ASP A 38 32.57 16.24 49.88
CA ASP A 38 33.94 16.51 50.33
C ASP A 38 34.03 17.91 50.96
N GLU A 39 33.41 18.92 50.34
CA GLU A 39 33.30 20.27 50.91
C GLU A 39 32.55 20.28 52.26
N GLN A 40 31.51 19.45 52.42
CA GLN A 40 30.81 19.29 53.69
C GLN A 40 31.70 18.65 54.75
N MET A 41 32.54 17.69 54.36
CA MET A 41 33.50 17.04 55.27
C MET A 41 34.61 18.00 55.68
N ASP A 42 35.12 18.81 54.75
CA ASP A 42 36.14 19.83 55.01
C ASP A 42 35.62 20.90 55.97
N ILE A 43 34.41 21.44 55.72
CA ILE A 43 33.78 22.42 56.62
C ILE A 43 33.48 21.79 57.98
N ALA A 44 33.01 20.55 58.02
CA ALA A 44 32.78 19.86 59.30
C ALA A 44 34.08 19.72 60.10
N ALA A 45 35.20 19.41 59.44
CA ALA A 45 36.51 19.32 60.07
C ALA A 45 37.03 20.69 60.56
N GLU A 46 36.90 21.74 59.73
CA GLU A 46 37.30 23.13 60.06
C GLU A 46 36.51 23.65 61.28
N LEU A 47 35.18 23.50 61.26
CA LEU A 47 34.32 23.87 62.39
C LEU A 47 34.68 23.09 63.65
N SER A 48 34.88 21.77 63.53
CA SER A 48 35.22 20.94 64.69
C SER A 48 36.58 21.31 65.29
N SER A 49 37.53 21.74 64.47
CA SER A 49 38.81 22.28 64.93
C SER A 49 38.62 23.58 65.71
N HIS A 50 37.87 24.53 65.14
CA HIS A 50 37.61 25.84 65.75
C HIS A 50 36.83 25.72 67.08
N PHE A 51 35.84 24.82 67.16
CA PHE A 51 35.13 24.57 68.42
C PHE A 51 36.03 23.90 69.47
N ARG A 52 36.91 22.96 69.10
CA ARG A 52 37.88 22.37 70.03
C ARG A 52 38.84 23.42 70.60
N GLU A 53 39.34 24.31 69.74
CA GLU A 53 40.21 25.41 70.17
C GLU A 53 39.48 26.36 71.13
N GLY A 54 38.23 26.73 70.82
CA GLY A 54 37.40 27.54 71.71
C GLY A 54 37.18 26.89 73.09
N LEU A 55 36.95 25.58 73.13
CA LEU A 55 36.83 24.82 74.38
C LEU A 55 38.16 24.76 75.15
N ALA A 56 39.28 24.61 74.47
CA ALA A 56 40.61 24.55 75.09
C ALA A 56 41.01 25.89 75.76
N VAL A 57 40.54 27.02 75.22
CA VAL A 57 40.72 28.36 75.80
C VAL A 57 39.69 28.65 76.93
N GLY A 58 38.86 27.66 77.28
CA GLY A 58 37.95 27.72 78.42
C GLY A 58 36.56 28.31 78.13
N LYS A 59 36.17 28.49 76.86
CA LYS A 59 34.79 28.89 76.52
C LYS A 59 33.83 27.72 76.70
N THR A 60 32.61 27.98 77.15
CA THR A 60 31.57 26.94 77.24
C THR A 60 30.94 26.65 75.87
N ALA A 61 30.35 25.45 75.71
CA ALA A 61 29.68 25.06 74.48
C ALA A 61 28.53 26.03 74.11
N ASP A 62 27.74 26.48 75.08
CA ASP A 62 26.63 27.40 74.84
C ASP A 62 27.12 28.80 74.41
N ALA A 63 28.21 29.29 74.99
CA ALA A 63 28.82 30.56 74.59
C ALA A 63 29.37 30.49 73.14
N LEU A 64 29.97 29.36 72.77
CA LEU A 64 30.44 29.13 71.40
C LEU A 64 29.29 29.05 70.40
N LEU A 65 28.18 28.38 70.76
CA LEU A 65 26.97 28.32 69.92
C LEU A 65 26.33 29.70 69.75
N ALA A 66 26.19 30.47 70.82
CA ALA A 66 25.63 31.81 70.79
C ALA A 66 26.42 32.76 69.86
N SER A 67 27.76 32.61 69.82
CA SER A 67 28.64 33.44 68.98
C SER A 67 28.48 33.22 67.48
N TYR A 68 27.96 32.06 67.04
CA TYR A 68 27.81 31.72 65.62
C TYR A 68 26.53 32.29 65.00
N GLY A 69 25.60 32.79 65.83
CA GLY A 69 24.34 33.38 65.41
C GLY A 69 23.36 32.38 64.78
N GLU A 70 22.50 32.88 63.89
CA GLU A 70 21.49 32.05 63.22
C GLU A 70 22.11 31.05 62.23
N VAL A 71 21.87 29.76 62.45
CA VAL A 71 22.34 28.64 61.59
C VAL A 71 22.12 28.88 60.10
N ALA A 72 20.99 29.48 59.71
CA ALA A 72 20.67 29.72 58.30
C ALA A 72 21.54 30.83 57.66
N ARG A 73 22.00 31.81 58.45
CA ARG A 73 22.91 32.86 57.99
C ARG A 73 24.32 32.32 57.86
N SER A 74 24.83 31.67 58.90
CA SER A 74 26.19 31.10 58.90
C SER A 74 26.32 30.00 57.83
N ALA A 75 25.29 29.21 57.57
CA ALA A 75 25.29 28.23 56.46
C ALA A 75 25.42 28.89 55.07
N ARG A 76 24.83 30.08 54.88
CA ARG A 76 24.93 30.84 53.61
C ARG A 76 26.33 31.42 53.43
N GLU A 77 26.92 31.96 54.49
CA GLU A 77 28.28 32.53 54.48
C GLU A 77 29.33 31.45 54.23
N LEU A 78 29.25 30.31 54.94
CA LEU A 78 30.12 29.16 54.73
C LEU A 78 29.99 28.61 53.30
N ARG A 79 28.77 28.56 52.77
CA ARG A 79 28.53 28.15 51.38
C ARG A 79 29.18 29.12 50.39
N ALA A 80 29.03 30.43 50.60
CA ALA A 80 29.62 31.44 49.74
C ALA A 80 31.16 31.35 49.74
N GLY A 81 31.77 31.22 50.93
CA GLY A 81 33.22 31.05 51.08
C GLY A 81 33.74 29.78 50.43
N ALA A 82 33.07 28.64 50.64
CA ALA A 82 33.46 27.37 50.03
C ALA A 82 33.33 27.39 48.50
N ILE A 83 32.27 28.00 47.96
CA ILE A 83 32.09 28.16 46.50
C ILE A 83 33.17 29.08 45.92
N ALA A 84 33.57 30.14 46.63
CA ALA A 84 34.63 31.04 46.19
C ALA A 84 36.00 30.34 46.14
N LYS A 85 36.25 29.38 47.04
CA LYS A 85 37.48 28.56 47.05
C LYS A 85 37.54 27.53 45.90
N ARG A 86 36.47 27.30 45.15
CA ARG A 86 36.47 26.36 44.02
C ARG A 86 37.39 26.85 42.91
N GLY A 87 38.25 25.93 42.43
CA GLY A 87 39.12 26.18 41.30
C GLY A 87 38.33 26.67 40.06
N PRO A 88 38.96 27.44 39.17
CA PRO A 88 38.31 27.92 37.95
C PRO A 88 37.76 26.78 37.09
N LEU A 89 38.43 25.61 37.09
CA LEU A 89 37.97 24.40 36.38
C LEU A 89 36.68 23.82 36.98
N ASP A 90 36.54 23.77 38.30
CA ASP A 90 35.32 23.29 38.96
C ASP A 90 34.13 24.22 38.71
N ARG A 91 34.38 25.54 38.71
CA ARG A 91 33.38 26.55 38.38
C ARG A 91 32.97 26.46 36.90
N ALA A 92 33.93 26.25 36.01
CA ALA A 92 33.66 26.01 34.59
C ALA A 92 32.86 24.72 34.38
N ALA A 93 33.22 23.61 35.04
CA ALA A 93 32.52 22.33 34.95
C ALA A 93 31.07 22.41 35.46
N GLY A 94 30.84 23.07 36.60
CA GLY A 94 29.48 23.27 37.12
C GLY A 94 28.62 24.17 36.22
N THR A 95 29.24 25.18 35.61
CA THR A 95 28.58 26.07 34.64
C THR A 95 28.26 25.31 33.35
N LEU A 96 29.20 24.52 32.83
CA LEU A 96 29.03 23.64 31.67
C LEU A 96 27.89 22.66 31.91
N MET A 97 27.87 21.91 33.01
CA MET A 97 26.78 20.99 33.33
C MET A 97 25.41 21.68 33.38
N LYS A 98 25.33 22.88 33.98
CA LYS A 98 24.09 23.67 34.02
C LYS A 98 23.64 24.04 32.61
N TRP A 99 24.53 24.58 31.78
CA TRP A 99 24.20 24.98 30.42
C TRP A 99 23.92 23.80 29.49
N SER A 100 24.61 22.66 29.66
CA SER A 100 24.27 21.41 28.97
C SER A 100 22.88 20.94 29.35
N GLY A 101 22.50 20.99 30.63
CA GLY A 101 21.15 20.63 31.07
C GLY A 101 20.08 21.54 30.48
N VAL A 102 20.33 22.86 30.44
CA VAL A 102 19.45 23.83 29.77
C VAL A 102 19.36 23.54 28.26
N GLY A 103 20.50 23.27 27.60
CA GLY A 103 20.55 22.95 26.18
C GLY A 103 19.73 21.71 25.83
N VAL A 104 19.90 20.62 26.59
CA VAL A 104 19.10 19.40 26.44
C VAL A 104 17.61 19.71 26.62
N ALA A 105 17.23 20.47 27.66
CA ALA A 105 15.83 20.82 27.89
C ALA A 105 15.24 21.63 26.73
N VAL A 106 15.98 22.62 26.20
CA VAL A 106 15.54 23.43 25.04
C VAL A 106 15.35 22.55 23.80
N VAL A 107 16.30 21.66 23.50
CA VAL A 107 16.20 20.73 22.36
C VAL A 107 15.02 19.78 22.53
N SER A 108 14.82 19.21 23.71
CA SER A 108 13.67 18.33 24.00
C SER A 108 12.33 19.05 23.85
N VAL A 109 12.21 20.29 24.34
CA VAL A 109 10.98 21.10 24.19
C VAL A 109 10.73 21.43 22.72
N ALA A 110 11.74 21.86 21.98
CA ALA A 110 11.62 22.13 20.55
C ALA A 110 11.20 20.87 19.76
N TYR A 111 11.77 19.72 20.11
CA TYR A 111 11.42 18.43 19.50
C TYR A 111 9.96 18.03 19.78
N LEU A 112 9.52 18.12 21.04
CA LEU A 112 8.14 17.81 21.42
C LEU A 112 7.13 18.78 20.79
N ALA A 113 7.49 20.06 20.66
CA ALA A 113 6.68 21.04 19.95
C ALA A 113 6.56 20.69 18.46
N SER A 114 7.66 20.29 17.80
CA SER A 114 7.63 19.79 16.42
C SER A 114 6.75 18.55 16.28
N ALA A 115 6.87 17.58 17.20
CA ALA A 115 6.02 16.38 17.23
C ALA A 115 4.54 16.73 17.38
N ALA A 116 4.20 17.67 18.27
CA ALA A 116 2.84 18.15 18.47
C ALA A 116 2.26 18.85 17.24
N VAL A 117 3.06 19.70 16.57
CA VAL A 117 2.66 20.35 15.32
C VAL A 117 2.40 19.31 14.23
N LEU A 118 3.31 18.35 14.02
CA LEU A 118 3.13 17.29 13.02
C LEU A 118 1.92 16.40 13.33
N TYR A 119 1.71 16.05 14.59
CA TYR A 119 0.56 15.23 15.01
C TYR A 119 -0.78 15.94 14.78
N SER A 120 -0.78 17.28 14.83
CA SER A 120 -1.98 18.12 14.61
C SER A 120 -2.22 18.46 13.14
N ARG A 121 -1.30 18.11 12.23
CA ARG A 121 -1.50 18.31 10.80
C ARG A 121 -2.40 17.20 10.24
N GLU A 122 -3.32 17.61 9.39
CA GLU A 122 -4.19 16.71 8.65
C GLU A 122 -3.73 16.62 7.18
N PRO A 123 -3.95 15.47 6.52
CA PRO A 123 -3.75 15.37 5.08
C PRO A 123 -4.69 16.32 4.33
N VAL A 124 -4.22 16.89 3.22
CA VAL A 124 -5.05 17.77 2.36
C VAL A 124 -5.35 17.04 1.06
N ILE A 125 -6.60 16.62 0.92
CA ILE A 125 -7.11 15.92 -0.26
C ILE A 125 -7.51 16.95 -1.32
N ALA A 126 -6.58 17.29 -2.21
CA ALA A 126 -6.78 18.31 -3.25
C ALA A 126 -7.10 17.71 -4.62
N PHE A 127 -6.84 16.42 -4.83
CA PHE A 127 -7.07 15.71 -6.08
C PHE A 127 -8.13 14.62 -5.90
N ASP A 128 -9.22 14.68 -6.66
CA ASP A 128 -10.21 13.60 -6.70
C ASP A 128 -9.81 12.56 -7.77
N ALA A 129 -9.02 11.58 -7.36
CA ALA A 129 -8.57 10.48 -8.22
C ALA A 129 -9.74 9.64 -8.76
N ARG A 130 -10.82 9.53 -8.00
CA ARG A 130 -12.04 8.82 -8.41
C ARG A 130 -12.76 9.57 -9.51
N ALA A 131 -12.95 10.89 -9.37
CA ALA A 131 -13.54 11.71 -10.43
C ALA A 131 -12.69 11.62 -11.70
N ALA A 132 -11.36 11.63 -11.58
CA ALA A 132 -10.45 11.44 -12.71
C ALA A 132 -10.60 10.06 -13.38
N ALA A 133 -10.81 8.99 -12.60
CA ALA A 133 -11.07 7.65 -13.12
C ALA A 133 -12.45 7.56 -13.80
N ASN A 134 -13.52 8.02 -13.13
CA ASN A 134 -14.89 8.03 -13.69
C ASN A 134 -15.02 8.83 -14.98
N ALA A 135 -14.28 9.93 -15.12
CA ALA A 135 -14.27 10.73 -16.35
C ALA A 135 -13.79 9.96 -17.59
N ARG A 136 -13.12 8.82 -17.40
CA ARG A 136 -12.62 7.95 -18.47
C ARG A 136 -13.53 6.74 -18.74
N ILE A 137 -14.48 6.45 -17.85
CA ILE A 137 -15.37 5.28 -17.99
C ILE A 137 -16.39 5.59 -19.10
N PRO A 138 -16.56 4.70 -20.09
CA PRO A 138 -17.60 4.84 -21.10
C PRO A 138 -18.98 4.97 -20.47
N THR A 139 -19.76 5.95 -20.92
CA THR A 139 -21.17 6.09 -20.52
C THR A 139 -22.03 5.20 -21.41
N ALA A 140 -22.97 4.48 -20.83
CA ALA A 140 -23.92 3.66 -21.58
C ALA A 140 -24.80 4.53 -22.49
N GLY A 141 -24.97 4.10 -23.74
CA GLY A 141 -25.81 4.75 -24.73
C GLY A 141 -27.29 4.35 -24.60
N PRO A 142 -28.12 4.69 -25.60
CA PRO A 142 -29.55 4.36 -25.62
C PRO A 142 -29.83 2.84 -25.63
N GLU A 143 -28.86 2.04 -26.07
CA GLU A 143 -28.91 0.59 -25.96
C GLU A 143 -29.00 0.13 -24.50
N GLY A 144 -28.47 0.90 -23.54
CA GLY A 144 -28.45 0.58 -22.11
C GLY A 144 -27.13 -0.06 -21.68
N ARG A 145 -27.05 -0.49 -20.43
CA ARG A 145 -25.81 -1.01 -19.82
C ARG A 145 -25.59 -2.48 -20.15
N ALA A 146 -24.33 -2.92 -20.23
CA ALA A 146 -24.03 -4.35 -20.30
C ALA A 146 -24.25 -5.05 -18.95
N LEU A 147 -24.10 -4.33 -17.83
CA LEU A 147 -24.33 -4.88 -16.49
C LEU A 147 -25.71 -5.52 -16.35
N ASP A 148 -26.74 -4.91 -16.93
CA ASP A 148 -28.11 -5.44 -16.85
C ASP A 148 -28.24 -6.83 -17.51
N ILE A 149 -27.45 -7.10 -18.56
CA ILE A 149 -27.40 -8.42 -19.22
C ILE A 149 -26.67 -9.43 -18.34
N TYR A 150 -25.55 -9.03 -17.72
CA TYR A 150 -24.85 -9.91 -16.77
C TYR A 150 -25.71 -10.27 -15.57
N ILE A 151 -26.45 -9.31 -15.01
CA ILE A 151 -27.41 -9.54 -13.93
C ILE A 151 -28.49 -10.53 -14.41
N ALA A 152 -29.11 -10.29 -15.57
CA ALA A 152 -30.15 -11.19 -16.10
C ALA A 152 -29.66 -12.62 -16.33
N ALA A 153 -28.40 -12.80 -16.73
CA ALA A 153 -27.81 -14.12 -16.98
C ALA A 153 -27.38 -14.83 -15.69
N LEU A 154 -26.81 -14.11 -14.72
CA LEU A 154 -26.02 -14.71 -13.64
C LEU A 154 -26.66 -14.57 -12.26
N ALA A 155 -27.68 -13.73 -12.10
CA ALA A 155 -28.35 -13.56 -10.83
C ALA A 155 -29.19 -14.79 -10.45
N ASP A 156 -29.30 -15.05 -9.15
CA ASP A 156 -30.30 -15.94 -8.59
C ASP A 156 -31.67 -15.25 -8.48
N GLU A 157 -32.65 -15.96 -7.92
CA GLU A 157 -33.99 -15.45 -7.64
C GLU A 157 -34.03 -14.23 -6.71
N ASN A 158 -32.98 -14.01 -5.91
CA ASN A 158 -32.83 -12.86 -5.02
C ASN A 158 -32.07 -11.70 -5.66
N GLY A 159 -31.65 -11.84 -6.93
CA GLY A 159 -30.85 -10.86 -7.62
C GLY A 159 -29.36 -10.88 -7.26
N ARG A 160 -28.85 -11.94 -6.62
CA ARG A 160 -27.44 -12.09 -6.21
C ARG A 160 -26.63 -12.89 -7.22
N TYR A 161 -25.36 -12.56 -7.36
CA TYR A 161 -24.43 -13.26 -8.25
C TYR A 161 -24.22 -14.71 -7.80
N ARG A 162 -24.51 -15.67 -8.69
CA ARG A 162 -24.33 -17.11 -8.47
C ARG A 162 -22.87 -17.54 -8.66
N GLU A 163 -21.97 -17.05 -7.81
CA GLU A 163 -20.53 -17.31 -7.91
C GLU A 163 -20.19 -18.81 -7.83
N GLU A 164 -20.71 -19.52 -6.83
CA GLU A 164 -20.40 -20.93 -6.58
C GLU A 164 -20.85 -21.81 -7.75
N TRP A 165 -22.12 -21.67 -8.16
CA TRP A 165 -22.67 -22.37 -9.33
C TRP A 165 -21.82 -22.14 -10.59
N LEU A 166 -21.43 -20.89 -10.86
CA LEU A 166 -20.60 -20.58 -12.03
C LEU A 166 -19.20 -21.21 -11.94
N GLY A 167 -18.63 -21.26 -10.72
CA GLY A 167 -17.35 -21.90 -10.44
C GLY A 167 -17.40 -23.40 -10.70
N GLU A 168 -18.41 -24.09 -10.15
CA GLU A 168 -18.60 -25.54 -10.33
C GLU A 168 -18.79 -25.91 -11.80
N CYS A 169 -19.65 -25.16 -12.52
CA CYS A 169 -19.84 -25.37 -13.95
C CYS A 169 -18.53 -25.20 -14.73
N LEU A 170 -17.77 -24.14 -14.45
CA LEU A 170 -16.48 -23.89 -15.10
C LEU A 170 -15.46 -25.01 -14.85
N THR A 171 -15.33 -25.48 -13.62
CA THR A 171 -14.42 -26.59 -13.27
C THR A 171 -14.81 -27.86 -14.01
N ALA A 172 -16.10 -28.22 -14.01
CA ALA A 172 -16.57 -29.42 -14.72
C ALA A 172 -16.29 -29.36 -16.23
N ILE A 173 -16.47 -28.18 -16.84
CA ILE A 173 -16.18 -27.96 -18.26
C ILE A 173 -14.67 -28.01 -18.54
N GLU A 174 -13.86 -27.34 -17.73
CA GLU A 174 -12.40 -27.32 -17.85
C GLU A 174 -11.83 -28.74 -17.79
N ASP A 175 -12.26 -29.54 -16.82
CA ASP A 175 -11.82 -30.93 -16.65
C ASP A 175 -12.20 -31.80 -17.86
N ALA A 176 -13.42 -31.62 -18.38
CA ALA A 176 -13.89 -32.40 -19.53
C ALA A 176 -13.17 -32.00 -20.83
N LEU A 177 -12.87 -30.70 -21.02
CA LEU A 177 -12.08 -30.23 -22.16
C LEU A 177 -10.61 -30.64 -22.07
N LEU A 178 -10.03 -30.70 -20.87
CA LEU A 178 -8.67 -31.19 -20.66
C LEU A 178 -8.55 -32.67 -21.06
N LYS A 179 -9.53 -33.50 -20.69
CA LYS A 179 -9.59 -34.91 -21.08
C LYS A 179 -9.71 -35.08 -22.59
N LEU A 180 -10.56 -34.27 -23.23
CA LEU A 180 -10.71 -34.22 -24.68
C LEU A 180 -9.40 -33.83 -25.38
N ASP A 181 -8.62 -32.91 -24.81
CA ASP A 181 -7.34 -32.48 -25.36
C ASP A 181 -6.24 -33.55 -25.21
N ALA A 182 -6.36 -34.47 -24.25
CA ALA A 182 -5.36 -35.49 -23.94
C ALA A 182 -5.58 -36.83 -24.66
N ASP A 183 -6.83 -37.21 -24.94
CA ASP A 183 -7.16 -38.54 -25.47
C ASP A 183 -8.22 -38.49 -26.57
N ALA A 184 -7.79 -38.71 -27.81
CA ALA A 184 -8.67 -38.78 -28.98
C ALA A 184 -9.63 -40.00 -28.93
N SER A 185 -9.29 -41.06 -28.19
CA SER A 185 -10.14 -42.25 -28.07
C SER A 185 -11.31 -42.05 -27.09
N ALA A 186 -11.16 -41.13 -26.13
CA ALA A 186 -12.22 -40.71 -25.21
C ALA A 186 -13.09 -39.57 -25.77
N GLU A 187 -12.88 -39.18 -27.03
CA GLU A 187 -13.49 -37.98 -27.63
C GLU A 187 -15.02 -37.99 -27.58
N ALA A 188 -15.66 -39.14 -27.81
CA ALA A 188 -17.13 -39.23 -27.81
C ALA A 188 -17.73 -39.05 -26.40
N GLU A 189 -17.16 -39.69 -25.39
CA GLU A 189 -17.62 -39.60 -23.99
C GLU A 189 -17.34 -38.21 -23.41
N ALA A 190 -16.13 -37.68 -23.64
CA ALA A 190 -15.76 -36.33 -23.22
C ALA A 190 -16.65 -35.27 -23.89
N LYS A 191 -16.94 -35.39 -25.20
CA LYS A 191 -17.90 -34.53 -25.90
C LYS A 191 -19.29 -34.61 -25.29
N ALA A 192 -19.77 -35.81 -24.97
CA ALA A 192 -21.09 -36.00 -24.36
C ALA A 192 -21.17 -35.36 -22.96
N ALA A 193 -20.13 -35.54 -22.14
CA ALA A 193 -20.04 -34.94 -20.81
C ALA A 193 -20.01 -33.39 -20.88
N VAL A 194 -19.19 -32.82 -21.77
CA VAL A 194 -19.17 -31.37 -22.00
C VAL A 194 -20.56 -30.87 -22.43
N ARG A 195 -21.20 -31.53 -23.39
CA ARG A 195 -22.53 -31.11 -23.88
C ARG A 195 -23.59 -31.19 -22.78
N ALA A 196 -23.54 -32.21 -21.93
CA ALA A 196 -24.45 -32.33 -20.79
C ALA A 196 -24.28 -31.14 -19.82
N SER A 197 -23.04 -30.78 -19.47
CA SER A 197 -22.77 -29.61 -18.62
C SER A 197 -23.22 -28.29 -19.26
N PHE A 198 -23.18 -28.17 -20.59
CA PHE A 198 -23.62 -26.99 -21.32
C PHE A 198 -25.13 -26.89 -21.54
N ALA A 199 -25.85 -28.02 -21.52
CA ALA A 199 -27.29 -28.03 -21.74
C ALA A 199 -28.01 -27.14 -20.71
N ASP A 200 -27.59 -27.23 -19.45
CA ASP A 200 -28.14 -26.43 -18.35
C ASP A 200 -27.74 -24.95 -18.42
N MET A 201 -26.64 -24.63 -19.11
CA MET A 201 -26.13 -23.27 -19.27
C MET A 201 -26.59 -22.58 -20.55
N ARG A 202 -27.29 -23.29 -21.45
CA ARG A 202 -27.57 -22.77 -22.81
C ARG A 202 -28.33 -21.45 -22.77
N GLY A 203 -29.37 -21.36 -21.94
CA GLY A 203 -30.13 -20.12 -21.75
C GLY A 203 -29.27 -18.97 -21.24
N THR A 204 -28.38 -19.24 -20.28
CA THR A 204 -27.43 -18.25 -19.74
C THR A 204 -26.47 -17.76 -20.82
N ILE A 205 -25.93 -18.65 -21.64
CA ILE A 205 -25.00 -18.31 -22.73
C ILE A 205 -25.68 -17.45 -23.79
N ASP A 206 -26.91 -17.80 -24.18
CA ASP A 206 -27.68 -17.04 -25.16
C ASP A 206 -27.96 -15.60 -24.67
N VAL A 207 -28.24 -15.42 -23.37
CA VAL A 207 -28.34 -14.08 -22.76
C VAL A 207 -26.99 -13.36 -22.75
N LEU A 208 -25.91 -14.04 -22.34
CA LEU A 208 -24.56 -13.45 -22.32
C LEU A 208 -24.08 -13.01 -23.70
N ARG A 209 -24.46 -13.70 -24.78
CA ARG A 209 -24.15 -13.28 -26.16
C ARG A 209 -24.76 -11.91 -26.52
N GLY A 210 -25.76 -11.45 -25.77
CA GLY A 210 -26.35 -10.12 -25.91
C GLY A 210 -25.41 -8.98 -25.53
N VAL A 211 -24.37 -9.23 -24.73
CA VAL A 211 -23.43 -8.18 -24.28
C VAL A 211 -22.66 -7.53 -25.44
N ARG A 212 -22.54 -8.20 -26.59
CA ARG A 212 -21.94 -7.63 -27.81
C ARG A 212 -22.64 -6.36 -28.30
N SER A 213 -23.91 -6.18 -27.93
CA SER A 213 -24.73 -5.03 -28.31
C SER A 213 -24.64 -3.87 -27.33
N ARG A 214 -23.89 -4.02 -26.23
CA ARG A 214 -23.75 -3.04 -25.16
C ARG A 214 -22.27 -2.66 -25.07
N PRO A 215 -21.85 -1.49 -25.58
CA PRO A 215 -20.44 -1.12 -25.63
C PRO A 215 -19.87 -0.67 -24.27
N ALA A 216 -20.73 -0.40 -23.29
CA ALA A 216 -20.34 0.05 -21.95
C ALA A 216 -20.93 -0.87 -20.87
N LEU A 217 -20.11 -1.24 -19.89
CA LEU A 217 -20.54 -1.96 -18.70
C LEU A 217 -21.55 -1.11 -17.91
N GLY A 218 -21.29 0.19 -17.82
CA GLY A 218 -22.16 1.14 -17.12
C GLY A 218 -22.05 1.07 -15.60
N LEU A 219 -20.87 0.69 -15.09
CA LEU A 219 -20.56 0.59 -13.66
C LEU A 219 -19.51 1.65 -13.28
N GLY A 220 -19.91 2.64 -12.48
CA GLY A 220 -19.01 3.69 -11.99
C GLY A 220 -18.15 3.27 -10.80
N ILE A 221 -17.22 4.15 -10.42
CA ILE A 221 -16.33 4.03 -9.26
C ILE A 221 -16.82 5.00 -8.18
N GLU A 222 -17.24 4.50 -7.01
CA GLU A 222 -17.82 5.33 -5.93
C GLU A 222 -17.15 5.05 -4.57
N ALA A 223 -17.04 6.06 -3.70
CA ALA A 223 -16.29 5.94 -2.43
C ALA A 223 -17.03 5.22 -1.31
N ASP A 224 -18.35 5.37 -1.25
CA ASP A 224 -19.16 4.94 -0.10
C ASP A 224 -19.98 3.68 -0.43
N GLY A 225 -19.43 2.86 -1.34
CA GLY A 225 -20.15 1.79 -2.02
C GLY A 225 -20.78 2.27 -3.33
N LEU A 226 -21.23 1.33 -4.15
CA LEU A 226 -22.02 1.63 -5.34
C LEU A 226 -23.39 2.19 -4.93
N THR A 227 -23.83 3.28 -5.56
CA THR A 227 -25.19 3.83 -5.45
C THR A 227 -26.17 3.09 -6.35
N ASP A 228 -25.68 2.25 -7.25
CA ASP A 228 -26.51 1.38 -8.07
C ASP A 228 -27.01 0.18 -7.23
N ASP A 229 -28.25 0.29 -6.75
CA ASP A 229 -28.95 -0.75 -5.99
C ASP A 229 -28.93 -2.13 -6.67
N ALA A 230 -28.97 -2.19 -8.00
CA ALA A 230 -28.92 -3.45 -8.73
C ALA A 230 -27.52 -4.05 -8.65
N ALA A 231 -26.47 -3.25 -8.84
CA ALA A 231 -25.09 -3.69 -8.69
C ALA A 231 -24.78 -4.11 -7.25
N VAL A 232 -25.23 -3.34 -6.25
CA VAL A 232 -25.06 -3.66 -4.82
C VAL A 232 -25.74 -4.97 -4.47
N ARG A 233 -26.98 -5.18 -4.94
CA ARG A 233 -27.70 -6.44 -4.71
C ARG A 233 -26.99 -7.61 -5.38
N PHE A 234 -26.49 -7.40 -6.59
CA PHE A 234 -25.87 -8.42 -7.39
C PHE A 234 -24.52 -8.88 -6.84
N PHE A 235 -23.60 -7.96 -6.57
CA PHE A 235 -22.30 -8.32 -6.01
C PHE A 235 -22.31 -8.54 -4.49
N GLY A 236 -23.29 -7.96 -3.79
CA GLY A 236 -23.30 -7.85 -2.33
C GLY A 236 -22.44 -6.66 -1.86
N ALA A 237 -22.89 -5.95 -0.83
CA ALA A 237 -22.19 -4.76 -0.33
C ALA A 237 -20.74 -5.04 0.08
N ASP A 238 -20.48 -6.19 0.70
CA ASP A 238 -19.15 -6.58 1.17
C ASP A 238 -18.16 -6.81 0.03
N ALA A 239 -18.61 -7.28 -1.14
CA ALA A 239 -17.74 -7.51 -2.30
C ALA A 239 -17.27 -6.21 -2.98
N LEU A 240 -17.92 -5.09 -2.67
CA LEU A 240 -17.63 -3.78 -3.25
C LEU A 240 -16.60 -2.98 -2.45
N GLN A 241 -16.31 -3.39 -1.21
CA GLN A 241 -15.41 -2.68 -0.30
C GLN A 241 -14.25 -3.58 0.13
N ILE A 242 -13.02 -3.15 -0.16
CA ILE A 242 -11.81 -3.86 0.29
C ILE A 242 -11.48 -3.48 1.75
N ALA A 243 -11.90 -2.28 2.18
CA ALA A 243 -11.67 -1.77 3.52
C ALA A 243 -12.98 -1.75 4.32
N ASP A 244 -12.90 -2.24 5.57
CA ASP A 244 -14.00 -2.24 6.53
C ASP A 244 -14.59 -0.82 6.70
N PRO A 245 -15.90 -0.62 6.45
CA PRO A 245 -16.56 0.69 6.58
C PRO A 245 -16.48 1.25 8.01
N HIS A 246 -16.20 0.42 9.01
CA HIS A 246 -15.97 0.86 10.39
C HIS A 246 -14.60 1.52 10.60
N ARG A 247 -13.69 1.48 9.61
CA ARG A 247 -12.41 2.21 9.63
C ARG A 247 -12.55 3.62 9.04
N SER A 248 -13.52 4.41 9.52
CA SER A 248 -13.72 5.82 9.12
C SER A 248 -12.47 6.71 9.30
N ASN A 249 -11.50 6.26 10.10
CA ASN A 249 -10.25 6.97 10.37
C ASN A 249 -9.05 6.45 9.56
N SER A 250 -9.26 5.54 8.61
CA SER A 250 -8.20 5.05 7.72
C SER A 250 -7.86 6.11 6.65
N PRO A 251 -6.58 6.32 6.31
CA PRO A 251 -6.20 7.08 5.12
C PRO A 251 -6.83 6.51 3.85
N LEU A 252 -7.06 5.19 3.79
CA LEU A 252 -7.70 4.52 2.67
C LEU A 252 -9.22 4.68 2.66
N ALA A 253 -9.84 5.26 3.70
CA ALA A 253 -11.26 5.56 3.67
C ALA A 253 -11.56 6.49 2.49
N SER A 254 -12.42 6.05 1.57
CA SER A 254 -12.75 6.76 0.33
C SER A 254 -11.57 6.94 -0.65
N SER A 255 -10.48 6.18 -0.51
CA SER A 255 -9.38 6.18 -1.48
C SER A 255 -9.75 5.34 -2.70
N VAL A 256 -9.23 5.68 -3.87
CA VAL A 256 -9.41 4.84 -5.07
C VAL A 256 -8.81 3.44 -4.88
N LEU A 257 -7.77 3.32 -4.04
CA LEU A 257 -7.11 2.07 -3.73
C LEU A 257 -8.01 1.12 -2.91
N SER A 258 -9.03 1.60 -2.19
CA SER A 258 -9.93 0.76 -1.40
C SER A 258 -11.13 0.21 -2.19
N ILE A 259 -11.22 0.51 -3.48
CA ILE A 259 -12.39 0.21 -4.31
C ILE A 259 -12.29 -1.23 -4.82
N GLY A 260 -13.30 -2.04 -4.47
CA GLY A 260 -13.42 -3.40 -4.97
C GLY A 260 -13.72 -3.43 -6.46
N LEU A 261 -13.19 -4.44 -7.15
CA LEU A 261 -13.47 -4.68 -8.57
C LEU A 261 -14.11 -6.07 -8.78
N PRO A 262 -15.24 -6.39 -8.12
CA PRO A 262 -15.83 -7.73 -8.16
C PRO A 262 -16.28 -8.15 -9.57
N GLN A 263 -16.63 -7.18 -10.42
CA GLN A 263 -16.95 -7.40 -11.83
C GLN A 263 -15.77 -8.01 -12.60
N ALA A 264 -14.51 -7.78 -12.22
CA ALA A 264 -13.36 -8.29 -12.96
C ALA A 264 -13.31 -9.84 -12.96
N ALA A 265 -13.55 -10.47 -11.81
CA ALA A 265 -13.62 -11.92 -11.70
C ALA A 265 -14.84 -12.48 -12.46
N MET A 266 -16.00 -11.84 -12.32
CA MET A 266 -17.22 -12.20 -13.05
C MET A 266 -17.01 -12.16 -14.57
N LEU A 267 -16.48 -11.06 -15.10
CA LEU A 267 -16.27 -10.86 -16.54
C LEU A 267 -15.30 -11.90 -17.12
N ARG A 268 -14.22 -12.22 -16.38
CA ARG A 268 -13.29 -13.28 -16.77
C ARG A 268 -13.97 -14.66 -16.83
N ARG A 269 -14.83 -14.98 -15.85
CA ARG A 269 -15.61 -16.23 -15.85
C ARG A 269 -16.62 -16.28 -17.01
N CYS A 270 -17.28 -15.17 -17.31
CA CYS A 270 -18.18 -15.07 -18.47
C CYS A 270 -17.45 -15.34 -19.78
N ALA A 271 -16.28 -14.70 -19.97
CA ALA A 271 -15.46 -14.91 -21.15
C ALA A 271 -15.00 -16.37 -21.28
N LYS A 272 -14.60 -17.02 -20.17
CA LYS A 272 -14.27 -18.45 -20.17
C LYS A 272 -15.42 -19.32 -20.70
N ILE A 273 -16.63 -19.11 -20.18
CA ILE A 273 -17.83 -19.86 -20.60
C ILE A 273 -18.11 -19.66 -22.09
N LEU A 274 -18.02 -18.41 -22.56
CA LEU A 274 -18.24 -18.08 -23.98
C LEU A 274 -17.16 -18.73 -24.86
N CYS A 275 -15.89 -18.74 -24.45
CA CYS A 275 -14.83 -19.45 -25.16
C CYS A 275 -15.05 -20.97 -25.18
N PHE A 276 -15.56 -21.55 -24.12
CA PHE A 276 -15.90 -22.98 -24.08
C PHE A 276 -17.10 -23.31 -24.99
N ASP A 277 -18.15 -22.49 -24.99
CA ASP A 277 -19.26 -22.63 -25.93
C ASP A 277 -18.77 -22.50 -27.38
N ALA A 278 -17.87 -21.55 -27.66
CA ALA A 278 -17.25 -21.43 -28.98
C ALA A 278 -16.52 -22.73 -29.37
N ARG A 279 -15.68 -23.30 -28.50
CA ARG A 279 -15.00 -24.59 -28.78
C ARG A 279 -15.98 -25.69 -29.16
N ILE A 280 -17.10 -25.82 -28.44
CA ILE A 280 -18.14 -26.81 -28.73
C ILE A 280 -18.81 -26.51 -30.07
N ALA A 281 -19.15 -25.25 -30.34
CA ALA A 281 -19.74 -24.83 -31.60
C ALA A 281 -18.83 -25.19 -32.80
N ALA A 282 -17.52 -24.96 -32.70
CA ALA A 282 -16.58 -25.39 -33.74
C ALA A 282 -16.55 -26.91 -33.94
N MET A 283 -16.58 -27.69 -32.86
CA MET A 283 -16.60 -29.16 -32.93
C MET A 283 -17.89 -29.70 -33.56
N ASP A 284 -19.00 -28.96 -33.43
CA ASP A 284 -20.29 -29.30 -34.02
C ASP A 284 -20.49 -28.72 -35.43
N GLY A 285 -19.49 -28.01 -35.99
CA GLY A 285 -19.61 -27.36 -37.30
C GLY A 285 -20.50 -26.11 -37.30
N ARG A 286 -20.80 -25.53 -36.13
CA ARG A 286 -21.63 -24.33 -35.96
C ARG A 286 -20.78 -23.06 -35.96
N GLY A 287 -20.21 -22.72 -37.12
CA GLY A 287 -19.32 -21.55 -37.30
C GLY A 287 -19.92 -20.22 -36.84
N ASP A 288 -21.21 -19.98 -37.08
CA ASP A 288 -21.87 -18.72 -36.67
C ASP A 288 -21.95 -18.59 -35.15
N ASP A 289 -22.30 -19.68 -34.47
CA ASP A 289 -22.34 -19.73 -33.01
C ASP A 289 -20.94 -19.52 -32.39
N PHE A 290 -19.89 -20.02 -33.06
CA PHE A 290 -18.51 -19.76 -32.65
C PHE A 290 -18.21 -18.26 -32.67
N ILE A 291 -18.49 -17.59 -33.79
CA ILE A 291 -18.23 -16.15 -33.96
C ILE A 291 -18.98 -15.33 -32.91
N LEU A 292 -20.27 -15.61 -32.72
CA LEU A 292 -21.09 -14.89 -31.73
C LEU A 292 -20.53 -14.98 -30.31
N SER A 293 -20.04 -16.15 -29.92
CA SER A 293 -19.45 -16.35 -28.59
C SER A 293 -18.08 -15.69 -28.46
N ILE A 294 -17.26 -15.70 -29.51
CA ILE A 294 -15.98 -14.98 -29.54
C ILE A 294 -16.18 -13.46 -29.41
N GLU A 295 -17.10 -12.88 -30.16
CA GLU A 295 -17.41 -11.45 -30.08
C GLU A 295 -17.94 -11.06 -28.70
N ALA A 296 -18.82 -11.88 -28.12
CA ALA A 296 -19.32 -11.65 -26.76
C ALA A 296 -18.21 -11.76 -25.70
N ALA A 297 -17.27 -12.71 -25.85
CA ALA A 297 -16.12 -12.83 -24.96
C ALA A 297 -15.19 -11.60 -25.06
N LEU A 298 -14.99 -11.08 -26.27
CA LEU A 298 -14.24 -9.84 -26.50
C LEU A 298 -14.94 -8.62 -25.91
N ALA A 299 -16.26 -8.52 -26.03
CA ALA A 299 -17.04 -7.47 -25.38
C ALA A 299 -16.88 -7.54 -23.85
N ALA A 300 -16.95 -8.74 -23.26
CA ALA A 300 -16.66 -8.93 -21.83
C ALA A 300 -15.22 -8.52 -21.45
N GLY A 301 -14.25 -8.75 -22.33
CA GLY A 301 -12.88 -8.25 -22.20
C GLY A 301 -12.83 -6.72 -22.19
N GLY A 302 -13.51 -6.06 -23.13
CA GLY A 302 -13.63 -4.60 -23.18
C GLY A 302 -14.24 -4.03 -21.90
N HIS A 303 -15.35 -4.60 -21.43
CA HIS A 303 -15.99 -4.23 -20.16
C HIS A 303 -15.04 -4.37 -18.97
N ALA A 304 -14.18 -5.39 -18.96
CA ALA A 304 -13.23 -5.60 -17.87
C ALA A 304 -12.16 -4.49 -17.82
N GLY A 305 -11.85 -3.86 -18.95
CA GLY A 305 -10.86 -2.80 -19.07
C GLY A 305 -11.37 -1.37 -18.84
N GLU A 306 -12.69 -1.15 -18.77
CA GLU A 306 -13.32 0.19 -18.77
C GLU A 306 -12.86 1.11 -17.64
N GLN A 307 -12.64 0.56 -16.45
CA GLN A 307 -12.22 1.33 -15.27
C GLN A 307 -10.81 1.88 -15.41
N GLY A 308 -10.02 1.35 -16.35
CA GLY A 308 -8.70 1.86 -16.65
C GLY A 308 -7.67 1.64 -15.55
N PHE A 309 -7.89 0.80 -14.54
CA PHE A 309 -6.84 0.36 -13.61
C PHE A 309 -5.95 -0.72 -14.24
N LEU A 310 -4.74 -0.90 -13.73
CA LEU A 310 -3.81 -1.89 -14.25
C LEU A 310 -4.37 -3.31 -14.12
N ILE A 311 -4.95 -3.64 -12.96
CA ILE A 311 -5.58 -4.94 -12.74
C ILE A 311 -6.73 -5.21 -13.72
N SER A 312 -7.54 -4.19 -14.02
CA SER A 312 -8.63 -4.24 -14.99
C SER A 312 -8.10 -4.53 -16.41
N ARG A 313 -7.02 -3.85 -16.82
CA ARG A 313 -6.36 -4.08 -18.12
C ARG A 313 -5.65 -5.43 -18.21
N LEU A 314 -5.10 -5.95 -17.11
CA LEU A 314 -4.55 -7.30 -17.06
C LEU A 314 -5.64 -8.36 -17.26
N VAL A 315 -6.83 -8.15 -16.68
CA VAL A 315 -7.97 -9.05 -16.88
C VAL A 315 -8.47 -8.97 -18.32
N GLU A 316 -8.61 -7.77 -18.90
CA GLU A 316 -8.91 -7.58 -20.33
C GLU A 316 -7.91 -8.35 -21.22
N ALA A 317 -6.61 -8.11 -21.03
CA ALA A 317 -5.56 -8.76 -21.82
C ALA A 317 -5.61 -10.29 -21.67
N GLY A 318 -5.85 -10.80 -20.46
CA GLY A 318 -6.03 -12.23 -20.21
C GLY A 318 -7.25 -12.82 -20.93
N ILE A 319 -8.36 -12.09 -21.02
CA ILE A 319 -9.54 -12.49 -21.80
C ILE A 319 -9.21 -12.52 -23.29
N ARG A 320 -8.54 -11.49 -23.82
CA ARG A 320 -8.14 -11.43 -25.24
C ARG A 320 -7.19 -12.57 -25.61
N SER A 321 -6.19 -12.87 -24.77
CA SER A 321 -5.29 -14.02 -25.00
C SER A 321 -6.05 -15.36 -25.03
N MET A 322 -7.02 -15.54 -24.14
CA MET A 322 -7.87 -16.73 -24.12
C MET A 322 -8.76 -16.85 -25.37
N VAL A 323 -9.26 -15.74 -25.89
CA VAL A 323 -10.00 -15.69 -27.16
C VAL A 323 -9.10 -16.10 -28.33
N LEU A 324 -7.90 -15.51 -28.44
CA LEU A 324 -6.94 -15.81 -29.50
C LEU A 324 -6.54 -17.30 -29.51
N GLU A 325 -6.26 -17.86 -28.34
CA GLU A 325 -5.98 -19.29 -28.19
C GLU A 325 -7.17 -20.16 -28.60
N THR A 326 -8.39 -19.73 -28.29
CA THR A 326 -9.62 -20.44 -28.69
C THR A 326 -9.78 -20.45 -30.20
N ILE A 327 -9.54 -19.33 -30.87
CA ILE A 327 -9.55 -19.21 -32.34
C ILE A 327 -8.48 -20.13 -32.96
N GLU A 328 -7.23 -20.03 -32.48
CA GLU A 328 -6.11 -20.83 -32.99
C GLU A 328 -6.41 -22.34 -32.91
N ARG A 329 -6.88 -22.82 -31.75
CA ARG A 329 -7.24 -24.23 -31.55
C ARG A 329 -8.42 -24.66 -32.42
N ALA A 330 -9.46 -23.83 -32.54
CA ALA A 330 -10.65 -24.18 -33.31
C ALA A 330 -10.34 -24.30 -34.80
N VAL A 331 -9.57 -23.36 -35.36
CA VAL A 331 -9.19 -23.35 -36.77
C VAL A 331 -8.21 -24.48 -37.10
N ALA A 332 -7.30 -24.82 -36.19
CA ALA A 332 -6.38 -25.93 -36.37
C ALA A 332 -7.08 -27.30 -36.38
N ARG A 333 -8.08 -27.50 -35.50
CA ARG A 333 -8.71 -28.81 -35.29
C ARG A 333 -9.99 -29.03 -36.07
N ASN A 334 -10.78 -27.98 -36.32
CA ASN A 334 -12.08 -28.06 -36.97
C ASN A 334 -12.17 -27.08 -38.16
N PRO A 335 -11.26 -27.16 -39.14
CA PRO A 335 -11.24 -26.21 -40.26
C PRO A 335 -12.50 -26.25 -41.12
N SER A 336 -13.21 -27.38 -41.16
CA SER A 336 -14.47 -27.55 -41.88
C SER A 336 -15.66 -26.83 -41.23
N ALA A 337 -15.53 -26.40 -39.97
CA ALA A 337 -16.58 -25.69 -39.25
C ALA A 337 -16.78 -24.25 -39.72
N PHE A 338 -15.83 -23.72 -40.50
CA PHE A 338 -15.80 -22.33 -40.91
C PHE A 338 -15.92 -22.22 -42.43
N ASP A 339 -16.55 -21.17 -42.93
CA ASP A 339 -16.48 -20.75 -44.34
C ASP A 339 -15.39 -19.68 -44.56
N ASP A 340 -15.20 -19.24 -45.80
CA ASP A 340 -14.16 -18.26 -46.14
C ASP A 340 -14.45 -16.87 -45.58
N ALA A 341 -15.72 -16.50 -45.37
CA ALA A 341 -16.11 -15.23 -44.78
C ALA A 341 -15.82 -15.22 -43.28
N GLN A 342 -16.15 -16.31 -42.60
CA GLN A 342 -15.83 -16.54 -41.18
C GLN A 342 -14.32 -16.57 -40.96
N PHE A 343 -13.52 -17.20 -41.84
CA PHE A 343 -12.06 -17.12 -41.74
C PHE A 343 -11.54 -15.68 -41.87
N ALA A 344 -12.09 -14.89 -42.81
CA ALA A 344 -11.72 -13.48 -42.95
C ALA A 344 -12.07 -12.68 -41.68
N GLN A 345 -13.24 -12.95 -41.08
CA GLN A 345 -13.67 -12.32 -39.84
C GLN A 345 -12.76 -12.71 -38.66
N LEU A 346 -12.38 -13.99 -38.52
CA LEU A 346 -11.45 -14.46 -37.48
C LEU A 346 -10.06 -13.83 -37.62
N GLU A 347 -9.55 -13.68 -38.85
CA GLU A 347 -8.29 -12.99 -39.12
C GLU A 347 -8.37 -11.51 -38.71
N GLN A 348 -9.47 -10.83 -39.04
CA GLN A 348 -9.71 -9.44 -38.63
C GLN A 348 -9.82 -9.31 -37.10
N ILE A 349 -10.57 -10.20 -36.46
CA ILE A 349 -10.69 -10.26 -35.00
C ILE A 349 -9.29 -10.41 -34.40
N ALA A 350 -8.49 -11.39 -34.84
CA ALA A 350 -7.16 -11.63 -34.32
C ALA A 350 -6.27 -10.39 -34.43
N ARG A 351 -6.20 -9.75 -35.61
CA ARG A 351 -5.38 -8.54 -35.83
C ARG A 351 -5.81 -7.32 -35.04
N SER A 352 -7.10 -7.18 -34.74
CA SER A 352 -7.63 -6.02 -34.03
C SER A 352 -7.35 -6.03 -32.52
N GLN A 353 -6.78 -7.13 -31.99
CA GLN A 353 -6.56 -7.28 -30.56
C GLN A 353 -5.44 -6.37 -30.06
N HIS A 354 -5.80 -5.43 -29.18
CA HIS A 354 -4.87 -4.58 -28.47
C HIS A 354 -5.48 -4.19 -27.12
N THR A 355 -4.63 -3.74 -26.19
CA THR A 355 -5.03 -3.20 -24.89
C THR A 355 -4.22 -1.95 -24.61
N ASP A 356 -4.90 -0.87 -24.20
CA ASP A 356 -4.24 0.39 -23.86
C ASP A 356 -3.71 0.36 -22.42
N PHE A 357 -2.49 -0.15 -22.27
CA PHE A 357 -1.80 -0.17 -20.98
C PHE A 357 -1.30 1.21 -20.55
N ALA A 358 -1.17 2.18 -21.46
CA ALA A 358 -0.76 3.55 -21.10
C ALA A 358 -1.82 4.20 -20.20
N VAL A 359 -3.10 4.06 -20.58
CA VAL A 359 -4.23 4.52 -19.74
C VAL A 359 -4.23 3.84 -18.37
N ALA A 360 -3.88 2.55 -18.29
CA ALA A 360 -3.72 1.85 -17.01
C ALA A 360 -2.66 2.49 -16.12
N LEU A 361 -1.46 2.70 -16.66
CA LEU A 361 -0.34 3.29 -15.93
C LEU A 361 -0.63 4.73 -15.49
N GLU A 362 -1.37 5.51 -16.29
CA GLU A 362 -1.84 6.83 -15.87
C GLU A 362 -2.81 6.76 -14.69
N SER A 363 -3.72 5.79 -14.67
CA SER A 363 -4.65 5.61 -13.56
C SER A 363 -3.93 5.13 -12.29
N GLU A 364 -2.92 4.27 -12.42
CA GLU A 364 -2.06 3.88 -11.29
C GLU A 364 -1.26 5.08 -10.74
N TRP A 365 -0.84 6.00 -11.61
CA TRP A 365 -0.28 7.27 -11.18
C TRP A 365 -1.28 8.09 -10.37
N HIS A 366 -2.53 8.20 -10.83
CA HIS A 366 -3.58 8.88 -10.07
C HIS A 366 -3.86 8.21 -8.72
N LEU A 367 -3.83 6.88 -8.68
CA LEU A 367 -3.95 6.10 -7.45
C LEU A 367 -2.82 6.41 -6.49
N LEU A 368 -1.57 6.39 -6.95
CA LEU A 368 -0.42 6.70 -6.09
C LEU A 368 -0.48 8.14 -5.58
N ARG A 369 -0.87 9.08 -6.43
CA ARG A 369 -1.07 10.49 -6.04
C ARG A 369 -2.14 10.62 -4.96
N ASP A 370 -3.23 9.85 -5.03
CA ASP A 370 -4.25 9.78 -3.99
C ASP A 370 -3.68 9.26 -2.66
N VAL A 371 -2.89 8.18 -2.71
CA VAL A 371 -2.22 7.63 -1.51
C VAL A 371 -1.25 8.65 -0.89
N VAL A 372 -0.48 9.36 -1.72
CA VAL A 372 0.48 10.37 -1.27
C VAL A 372 -0.22 11.54 -0.59
N GLN A 373 -1.27 12.13 -1.17
CA GLN A 373 -1.98 13.24 -0.52
C GLN A 373 -2.65 12.83 0.81
N ARG A 374 -2.95 11.54 1.00
CA ARG A 374 -3.52 10.97 2.24
C ARG A 374 -2.47 10.72 3.31
N CYS A 375 -1.19 10.63 2.94
CA CYS A 375 -0.08 10.33 3.85
C CYS A 375 0.83 11.53 4.13
N TYR A 376 0.65 12.65 3.42
CA TYR A 376 1.50 13.83 3.52
C TYR A 376 0.67 15.05 3.90
N SER A 377 1.31 16.03 4.57
CA SER A 377 0.73 17.36 4.73
C SER A 377 0.78 18.16 3.43
N ASP A 378 0.18 19.34 3.42
CA ASP A 378 0.34 20.34 2.34
C ASP A 378 0.75 21.69 2.94
N ASP A 379 1.75 22.35 2.37
CA ASP A 379 2.21 23.68 2.75
C ASP A 379 1.46 24.82 2.00
N GLY A 380 0.48 24.46 1.18
CA GLY A 380 -0.29 25.37 0.33
C GLY A 380 0.35 25.63 -1.04
N ARG A 381 1.54 25.07 -1.30
CA ARG A 381 2.23 25.11 -2.60
C ARG A 381 2.31 23.72 -3.25
N GLY A 382 1.63 22.72 -2.67
CA GLY A 382 1.64 21.34 -3.16
C GLY A 382 2.86 20.54 -2.68
N ASP A 383 3.65 21.06 -1.74
CA ASP A 383 4.68 20.29 -1.04
C ASP A 383 4.26 19.99 0.39
N GLY A 384 5.00 19.14 1.09
CA GLY A 384 4.69 18.79 2.46
C GLY A 384 5.58 17.71 3.00
N VAL A 385 5.32 17.34 4.25
CA VAL A 385 6.09 16.31 4.95
C VAL A 385 5.21 15.10 5.21
N LEU A 386 5.85 13.93 5.29
CA LEU A 386 5.17 12.69 5.66
C LEU A 386 4.47 12.87 7.01
N LEU A 387 3.22 12.41 7.10
CA LEU A 387 2.44 12.33 8.32
C LEU A 387 2.56 10.90 8.87
N PRO A 388 3.42 10.66 9.88
CA PRO A 388 3.76 9.31 10.31
C PRO A 388 2.57 8.49 10.80
N ARG A 389 1.58 9.16 11.42
CA ARG A 389 0.31 8.55 11.84
C ARG A 389 -0.49 8.04 10.65
N ALA A 390 -0.66 8.88 9.62
CA ALA A 390 -1.41 8.50 8.42
C ALA A 390 -0.68 7.37 7.68
N PHE A 391 0.64 7.50 7.51
CA PHE A 391 1.44 6.45 6.89
C PHE A 391 1.40 5.13 7.68
N GLY A 392 1.50 5.16 9.01
CA GLY A 392 1.39 3.96 9.85
C GLY A 392 0.03 3.26 9.71
N LEU A 393 -1.06 4.02 9.62
CA LEU A 393 -2.39 3.48 9.34
C LEU A 393 -2.47 2.84 7.95
N LEU A 394 -1.92 3.49 6.92
CA LEU A 394 -1.82 2.92 5.57
C LEU A 394 -1.07 1.57 5.60
N MET A 395 0.09 1.51 6.24
CA MET A 395 0.88 0.27 6.35
C MET A 395 0.09 -0.85 7.03
N ARG A 396 -0.69 -0.52 8.06
CA ARG A 396 -1.55 -1.49 8.75
C ARG A 396 -2.68 -2.00 7.85
N ASP A 397 -3.25 -1.13 7.04
CA ASP A 397 -4.32 -1.51 6.14
C ASP A 397 -3.79 -2.36 4.96
N LEU A 398 -2.68 -1.98 4.34
CA LEU A 398 -2.04 -2.75 3.26
C LEU A 398 -1.57 -4.15 3.72
N SER A 399 -1.01 -4.25 4.93
CA SER A 399 -0.61 -5.55 5.48
C SER A 399 -1.79 -6.47 5.78
N SER A 400 -2.99 -5.92 6.03
CA SER A 400 -4.20 -6.74 6.16
C SER A 400 -4.68 -7.30 4.82
N TRP A 401 -4.32 -6.65 3.70
CA TRP A 401 -4.70 -7.11 2.35
C TRP A 401 -3.81 -8.20 1.80
N SER A 402 -2.52 -8.17 2.10
CA SER A 402 -1.58 -9.15 1.53
C SER A 402 -1.77 -10.56 2.08
N GLY A 403 -2.67 -10.78 3.06
CA GLY A 403 -2.96 -12.10 3.66
C GLY A 403 -1.76 -12.73 4.36
N THR A 404 -0.61 -12.06 4.33
CA THR A 404 0.57 -12.39 5.10
C THR A 404 0.25 -12.10 6.55
N ASP A 405 -0.03 -13.14 7.33
CA ASP A 405 0.01 -13.08 8.80
C ASP A 405 1.19 -12.19 9.19
N GLY A 406 0.90 -11.07 9.88
CA GLY A 406 1.77 -9.89 10.05
C GLY A 406 3.07 -10.11 10.84
N ALA A 407 3.67 -11.29 10.75
CA ALA A 407 4.90 -11.70 11.37
C ALA A 407 6.15 -11.31 10.56
N SER A 408 6.06 -11.06 9.24
CA SER A 408 7.25 -10.79 8.40
C SER A 408 7.62 -9.32 8.22
N LEU A 409 6.66 -8.39 8.27
CA LEU A 409 6.93 -6.94 8.40
C LEU A 409 7.05 -6.57 9.90
N GLY A 410 8.06 -7.15 10.55
CA GLY A 410 8.30 -7.13 12.00
C GLY A 410 8.71 -5.79 12.65
N ALA A 411 8.40 -4.63 12.07
CA ALA A 411 8.68 -3.32 12.67
C ALA A 411 7.75 -2.29 12.00
N VAL A 412 6.66 -1.81 12.58
CA VAL A 412 6.58 -1.06 13.83
C VAL A 412 5.12 -1.18 14.31
N ARG A 413 4.78 -2.18 15.12
CA ARG A 413 3.66 -2.01 16.08
C ARG A 413 4.13 -1.09 17.21
N GLY A 414 4.54 0.12 16.84
CA GLY A 414 4.84 1.16 17.80
C GLY A 414 3.55 1.49 18.52
N SER A 415 3.60 1.65 19.84
CA SER A 415 2.51 2.36 20.50
C SER A 415 2.34 3.73 19.84
N ALA A 416 1.14 4.32 19.88
CA ALA A 416 0.91 5.68 19.36
C ALA A 416 1.94 6.70 19.89
N ALA A 417 2.49 6.46 21.09
CA ALA A 417 3.57 7.24 21.67
C ALA A 417 4.90 7.13 20.88
N MET A 418 5.25 5.94 20.36
CA MET A 418 6.43 5.77 19.51
C MET A 418 6.25 6.45 18.15
N GLU A 419 5.07 6.36 17.53
CA GLU A 419 4.77 7.09 16.28
C GLU A 419 4.87 8.60 16.48
N PHE A 420 4.32 9.11 17.59
CA PHE A 420 4.42 10.51 17.97
C PHE A 420 5.86 10.96 18.17
N LEU A 421 6.64 10.19 18.94
CA LEU A 421 8.03 10.54 19.27
C LEU A 421 8.99 10.33 18.10
N ALA A 422 8.78 9.35 17.22
CA ALA A 422 9.62 9.15 16.04
C ALA A 422 9.25 10.10 14.89
N GLY A 423 8.08 10.76 14.98
CA GLY A 423 7.48 11.47 13.87
C GLY A 423 8.33 12.59 13.25
N PRO A 424 8.88 13.53 14.05
CA PRO A 424 9.75 14.57 13.52
C PRO A 424 11.00 14.04 12.80
N LEU A 425 11.62 12.98 13.34
CA LEU A 425 12.77 12.36 12.71
C LEU A 425 12.36 11.73 11.37
N ALA A 426 11.27 10.95 11.35
CA ALA A 426 10.73 10.36 10.13
C ALA A 426 10.41 11.45 9.08
N ALA A 427 9.68 12.50 9.44
CA ALA A 427 9.33 13.60 8.55
C ALA A 427 10.55 14.37 8.00
N THR A 428 11.67 14.37 8.71
CA THR A 428 12.92 15.05 8.28
C THR A 428 13.75 14.20 7.33
N VAL A 429 13.78 12.88 7.54
CA VAL A 429 14.55 11.95 6.69
C VAL A 429 13.75 11.45 5.50
N SER A 430 12.43 11.52 5.58
CA SER A 430 11.53 11.20 4.47
C SER A 430 11.58 12.30 3.40
N PRO A 431 11.44 11.92 2.12
CA PRO A 431 11.33 12.85 1.01
C PRO A 431 10.09 13.71 1.19
N SER A 432 10.10 14.88 0.57
CA SER A 432 8.92 15.74 0.60
C SER A 432 7.80 15.17 -0.27
N ARG A 433 6.56 15.63 -0.08
CA ARG A 433 5.40 15.23 -0.89
C ARG A 433 5.70 15.43 -2.39
N ARG A 434 6.20 16.61 -2.74
CA ARG A 434 6.53 16.96 -4.12
C ARG A 434 7.61 16.07 -4.70
N GLU A 435 8.65 15.77 -3.93
CA GLU A 435 9.72 14.88 -4.35
C GLU A 435 9.21 13.46 -4.65
N VAL A 436 8.30 12.92 -3.82
CA VAL A 436 7.67 11.62 -4.08
C VAL A 436 6.80 11.67 -5.34
N GLU A 437 5.96 12.68 -5.50
CA GLU A 437 5.11 12.86 -6.67
C GLU A 437 5.93 13.01 -7.97
N ASP A 438 6.98 13.82 -7.98
CA ASP A 438 7.85 14.04 -9.14
C ASP A 438 8.60 12.76 -9.55
N ARG A 439 9.12 12.01 -8.57
CA ARG A 439 9.78 10.71 -8.83
C ARG A 439 8.81 9.67 -9.37
N ALA A 440 7.65 9.52 -8.74
CA ALA A 440 6.61 8.62 -9.21
C ALA A 440 6.16 8.97 -10.63
N ARG A 441 5.96 10.25 -10.94
CA ARG A 441 5.64 10.71 -12.30
C ARG A 441 6.73 10.37 -13.31
N ALA A 442 8.00 10.55 -12.95
CA ALA A 442 9.11 10.19 -13.83
C ALA A 442 9.11 8.67 -14.12
N TYR A 443 8.88 7.86 -13.08
CA TYR A 443 8.76 6.41 -13.19
C TYR A 443 7.60 5.98 -14.10
N PHE A 444 6.39 6.51 -13.89
CA PHE A 444 5.24 6.19 -14.74
C PHE A 444 5.38 6.71 -16.17
N THR A 445 5.98 7.89 -16.39
CA THR A 445 6.28 8.40 -17.73
C THR A 445 7.15 7.40 -18.51
N LYS A 446 8.15 6.81 -17.86
CA LYS A 446 9.01 5.80 -18.49
C LYS A 446 8.30 4.47 -18.70
N ALA A 447 7.50 4.01 -17.74
CA ALA A 447 6.65 2.82 -17.90
C ALA A 447 5.68 2.97 -19.08
N ILE A 448 5.02 4.13 -19.21
CA ILE A 448 4.12 4.46 -20.33
C ILE A 448 4.89 4.42 -21.64
N ALA A 449 6.09 5.00 -21.70
CA ALA A 449 6.93 4.92 -22.89
C ALA A 449 7.21 3.45 -23.28
N VAL A 450 7.52 2.56 -22.33
CA VAL A 450 7.77 1.13 -22.64
C VAL A 450 6.55 0.47 -23.29
N VAL A 451 5.35 0.65 -22.72
CA VAL A 451 4.13 0.01 -23.25
C VAL A 451 3.60 0.67 -24.53
N SER A 452 4.00 1.91 -24.81
CA SER A 452 3.66 2.64 -26.04
C SER A 452 4.74 2.50 -27.14
N ALA A 453 5.71 1.62 -26.97
CA ALA A 453 6.69 1.33 -28.03
C ALA A 453 6.00 0.64 -29.22
N GLN A 454 6.34 1.06 -30.44
CA GLN A 454 5.76 0.51 -31.68
C GLN A 454 6.60 -0.61 -32.28
N THR A 455 7.87 -0.73 -31.87
CA THR A 455 8.80 -1.74 -32.38
C THR A 455 9.53 -2.45 -31.23
N ASP A 456 10.06 -3.65 -31.50
CA ASP A 456 10.86 -4.41 -30.52
C ASP A 456 12.10 -3.64 -30.07
N GLU A 457 12.81 -3.02 -31.02
CA GLU A 457 14.02 -2.23 -30.73
C GLU A 457 13.70 -1.04 -29.82
N GLU A 458 12.58 -0.35 -30.08
CA GLU A 458 12.11 0.74 -29.24
C GLU A 458 11.68 0.25 -27.85
N HIS A 459 10.97 -0.89 -27.78
CA HIS A 459 10.55 -1.49 -26.51
C HIS A 459 11.75 -1.85 -25.64
N GLU A 460 12.75 -2.55 -26.19
CA GLU A 460 13.98 -2.91 -25.48
C GLU A 460 14.77 -1.67 -25.04
N ALA A 461 14.91 -0.67 -25.92
CA ALA A 461 15.61 0.57 -25.59
C ALA A 461 14.92 1.31 -24.42
N ARG A 462 13.61 1.49 -24.50
CA ARG A 462 12.82 2.14 -23.44
C ARG A 462 12.80 1.32 -22.16
N ARG A 463 12.78 -0.02 -22.26
CA ARG A 463 12.84 -0.91 -21.09
C ARG A 463 14.15 -0.77 -20.34
N ARG A 464 15.29 -0.72 -21.06
CA ARG A 464 16.60 -0.43 -20.44
C ARG A 464 16.61 0.91 -19.69
N GLU A 465 15.98 1.95 -20.25
CA GLU A 465 15.85 3.25 -19.56
C GLU A 465 14.96 3.17 -18.32
N PHE A 466 13.87 2.41 -18.38
CA PHE A 466 12.99 2.18 -17.24
C PHE A 466 13.71 1.39 -16.13
N ASP A 467 14.39 0.31 -16.47
CA ASP A 467 15.13 -0.54 -15.53
C ASP A 467 16.25 0.24 -14.82
N ALA A 468 16.91 1.18 -15.53
CA ALA A 468 17.91 2.05 -14.93
C ALA A 468 17.33 2.91 -13.79
N ILE A 469 16.09 3.39 -13.91
CA ILE A 469 15.41 4.17 -12.87
C ILE A 469 14.81 3.25 -11.80
N ALA A 470 14.27 2.09 -12.18
CA ALA A 470 13.69 1.12 -11.25
C ALA A 470 14.74 0.50 -10.32
N THR A 471 15.98 0.36 -10.78
CA THR A 471 17.09 -0.22 -9.99
C THR A 471 17.85 0.81 -9.15
N GLU A 472 17.59 2.11 -9.30
CA GLU A 472 18.18 3.12 -8.41
C GLU A 472 17.72 2.87 -6.97
N PRO A 473 18.63 2.59 -6.02
CA PRO A 473 18.29 2.30 -4.63
C PRO A 473 17.82 3.59 -3.92
N SER A 474 16.61 4.03 -4.23
CA SER A 474 15.99 5.21 -3.63
C SER A 474 15.38 4.82 -2.29
N ARG A 475 16.08 5.14 -1.20
CA ARG A 475 15.78 4.75 0.20
C ARG A 475 14.43 5.24 0.77
N SER A 476 13.49 5.72 -0.03
CA SER A 476 12.24 6.27 0.51
C SER A 476 11.04 6.33 -0.44
N ALA A 477 11.21 6.70 -1.71
CA ALA A 477 10.11 6.70 -2.69
C ALA A 477 9.87 5.28 -3.28
N GLY A 478 10.96 4.54 -3.52
CA GLY A 478 10.89 3.14 -3.99
C GLY A 478 10.05 2.25 -3.06
N GLY A 479 10.17 2.44 -1.75
CA GLY A 479 9.41 1.65 -0.78
C GLY A 479 7.88 1.79 -0.90
N LEU A 480 7.36 3.00 -1.16
CA LEU A 480 5.90 3.18 -1.34
C LEU A 480 5.44 2.64 -2.70
N LEU A 481 6.22 2.89 -3.75
CA LEU A 481 5.91 2.47 -5.11
C LEU A 481 5.95 0.94 -5.26
N GLU A 482 7.01 0.29 -4.80
CA GLU A 482 7.17 -1.17 -4.80
C GLU A 482 6.10 -1.86 -3.94
N MET A 483 5.73 -1.24 -2.82
CA MET A 483 4.69 -1.76 -1.94
C MET A 483 3.31 -1.71 -2.58
N VAL A 484 2.97 -0.59 -3.23
CA VAL A 484 1.65 -0.42 -3.85
C VAL A 484 1.55 -1.18 -5.18
N MET A 485 2.67 -1.34 -5.90
CA MET A 485 2.69 -1.97 -7.22
C MET A 485 3.83 -2.98 -7.42
N PRO A 486 3.85 -4.09 -6.67
CA PRO A 486 4.95 -5.07 -6.73
C PRO A 486 5.06 -5.79 -8.08
N ALA A 487 4.01 -5.73 -8.91
CA ALA A 487 3.93 -6.47 -10.17
C ALA A 487 4.14 -5.61 -11.42
N LEU A 488 4.38 -4.29 -11.29
CA LEU A 488 4.39 -3.39 -12.46
C LEU A 488 5.39 -3.81 -13.53
N ASP A 489 6.59 -4.23 -13.12
CA ASP A 489 7.65 -4.65 -14.03
C ASP A 489 7.22 -5.78 -14.98
N ARG A 490 6.46 -6.74 -14.47
CA ARG A 490 5.91 -7.85 -15.28
C ARG A 490 4.83 -7.36 -16.23
N THR A 491 4.08 -6.32 -15.85
CA THR A 491 2.97 -5.79 -16.66
C THR A 491 3.45 -5.15 -17.96
N LEU A 492 4.68 -4.63 -18.00
CA LEU A 492 5.23 -3.95 -19.17
C LEU A 492 5.40 -4.89 -20.38
N GLU A 493 5.49 -6.20 -20.17
CA GLU A 493 5.62 -7.20 -21.24
C GLU A 493 4.27 -7.64 -21.85
N HIS A 494 3.16 -7.37 -21.17
CA HIS A 494 1.85 -7.87 -21.59
C HIS A 494 1.36 -7.33 -22.95
N PRO A 495 1.51 -6.03 -23.28
CA PRO A 495 1.14 -5.52 -24.60
C PRO A 495 1.79 -6.31 -25.73
N ARG A 496 3.11 -6.54 -25.63
CA ARG A 496 3.87 -7.24 -26.65
C ARG A 496 3.51 -8.72 -26.75
N LYS A 497 3.32 -9.39 -25.62
CA LYS A 497 2.84 -10.78 -25.60
C LYS A 497 1.48 -10.94 -26.27
N LEU A 498 0.59 -9.98 -26.07
CA LEU A 498 -0.74 -9.99 -26.70
C LEU A 498 -0.65 -9.75 -28.20
N GLU A 499 0.17 -8.79 -28.65
CA GLU A 499 0.41 -8.50 -30.07
C GLU A 499 1.00 -9.72 -30.81
N LEU A 500 2.03 -10.36 -30.25
CA LEU A 500 2.63 -11.57 -30.83
C LEU A 500 1.62 -12.73 -30.88
N ALA A 501 0.75 -12.86 -29.87
CA ALA A 501 -0.33 -13.85 -29.89
C ALA A 501 -1.34 -13.53 -31.00
N ALA A 502 -1.71 -12.26 -31.18
CA ALA A 502 -2.62 -11.79 -32.21
C ALA A 502 -2.09 -12.06 -33.63
N GLU A 503 -0.83 -11.74 -33.88
CA GLU A 503 -0.13 -12.03 -35.14
C GLU A 503 -0.09 -13.54 -35.42
N ARG A 504 0.35 -14.34 -34.44
CA ARG A 504 0.39 -15.81 -34.56
C ARG A 504 -0.97 -16.39 -34.89
N THR A 505 -2.03 -15.96 -34.21
CA THR A 505 -3.40 -16.43 -34.48
C THR A 505 -3.86 -16.01 -35.88
N ALA A 506 -3.60 -14.77 -36.30
CA ALA A 506 -3.99 -14.30 -37.64
C ALA A 506 -3.27 -15.08 -38.76
N ASP A 507 -1.99 -15.40 -38.58
CA ASP A 507 -1.23 -16.20 -39.54
C ASP A 507 -1.68 -17.67 -39.54
N ALA A 508 -2.01 -18.24 -38.38
CA ALA A 508 -2.61 -19.58 -38.29
C ALA A 508 -3.95 -19.66 -39.06
N VAL A 509 -4.80 -18.64 -38.91
CA VAL A 509 -6.06 -18.52 -39.66
C VAL A 509 -5.81 -18.46 -41.17
N ARG A 510 -4.88 -17.60 -41.62
CA ARG A 510 -4.54 -17.45 -43.04
C ARG A 510 -3.98 -18.74 -43.64
N ALA A 511 -3.11 -19.43 -42.91
CA ALA A 511 -2.49 -20.68 -43.36
C ALA A 511 -3.50 -21.83 -43.50
N VAL A 512 -4.49 -21.92 -42.61
CA VAL A 512 -5.57 -22.92 -42.74
C VAL A 512 -6.50 -22.58 -43.90
N ARG A 513 -6.88 -21.30 -44.06
CA ARG A 513 -7.71 -20.85 -45.18
C ARG A 513 -7.05 -21.17 -46.54
N ALA A 514 -5.77 -20.85 -46.72
CA ALA A 514 -5.04 -21.12 -47.95
C ALA A 514 -5.01 -22.62 -48.31
N ARG A 515 -4.69 -23.49 -47.32
CA ARG A 515 -4.69 -24.95 -47.51
C ARG A 515 -6.06 -25.47 -47.95
N ARG A 516 -7.14 -24.92 -47.41
CA ARG A 516 -8.50 -25.30 -47.81
C ARG A 516 -8.81 -24.88 -49.25
N SER A 517 -8.41 -23.67 -49.65
CA SER A 517 -8.60 -23.20 -51.03
C SER A 517 -7.87 -24.09 -52.04
N GLU A 518 -6.66 -24.57 -51.71
CA GLU A 518 -5.91 -25.52 -52.53
C GLU A 518 -6.61 -26.88 -52.66
N VAL A 519 -7.12 -27.42 -51.55
CA VAL A 519 -7.88 -28.69 -51.54
C VAL A 519 -9.16 -28.57 -52.37
N ASN A 520 -9.88 -27.45 -52.25
CA ASN A 520 -11.10 -27.21 -53.02
C ASN A 520 -10.78 -27.04 -54.52
N ALA A 521 -9.68 -26.37 -54.86
CA ALA A 521 -9.24 -26.21 -56.25
C ALA A 521 -8.78 -27.53 -56.88
N ALA A 522 -8.17 -28.44 -56.11
CA ALA A 522 -7.76 -29.76 -56.58
C ALA A 522 -8.93 -30.74 -56.75
N ALA A 523 -10.06 -30.48 -56.09
CA ALA A 523 -11.28 -31.30 -56.20
C ALA A 523 -12.20 -30.89 -57.37
N GLN A 524 -11.97 -29.71 -57.97
CA GLN A 524 -12.64 -29.20 -59.16
C GLN A 524 -11.88 -29.62 -60.42
#